data_AF-A0A0S8F4P0-F1
#
_entry.id   AF-A0A0S8F4P0-F1
#
_cell.length_a   1.000
_cell.length_b   1.000
_cell.length_c   1.000
_cell.angle_alpha   90.00
_cell.angle_beta   90.00
_cell.angle_gamma   90.00
#
_symmetry.space_group_name_H-M   'P 1'
#
loop_
_entity.id
_entity.type
_entity.pdbx_description
1 polymer ?
#
loop_
_entity_poly.entity_id
_entity_poly.type
_entity_poly.pdbx_seq_one_letter_code
_entity_poly.pdbx_strand_id
1 'polypeptide(L)'
;MLVLEIPDKRTFLFEDGAERSFRPDYWHKMEIIEVPGNEAVRIDRLARRNQAPPPGSTRKSKAPPKKPDITFEQQVTHFMQLYPVGFEDESYIKAERGERGTKSFEKLKDAALERAEELLSQKNLQELIDAGNYEDLHQMVYEFLTSTKSTTQKAEATRFKNMAENMRQTHAHALYDLLYGERTYPIRFDSLVAALDIEGGATWPLCTLLPALVYPADHIFVKPTFFKKQALILDIDPKYDTTPNATTYEQFNETAKKTMALLQEAGQRPRDMWDVHVFICKTLSPKAIKEATDGE
;
A
#
# COMPACT_ATOMS: atom_id res chain seq x y z
N MET A 1 -3.83 17.94 -18.43
CA MET A 1 -2.89 17.46 -19.49
C MET A 1 -3.53 17.62 -20.86
N LEU A 2 -2.77 18.03 -21.89
CA LEU A 2 -3.26 18.13 -23.27
C LEU A 2 -3.48 16.73 -23.87
N VAL A 3 -4.66 16.48 -24.44
CA VAL A 3 -5.05 15.18 -25.03
C VAL A 3 -5.22 15.27 -26.55
N LEU A 4 -5.72 16.41 -27.02
CA LEU A 4 -5.94 16.66 -28.45
C LEU A 4 -5.65 18.12 -28.76
N GLU A 5 -4.92 18.36 -29.83
CA GLU A 5 -4.70 19.68 -30.40
C GLU A 5 -5.03 19.66 -31.89
N ILE A 6 -6.00 20.48 -32.28
CA ILE A 6 -6.40 20.75 -33.67
C ILE A 6 -6.52 22.27 -33.85
N PRO A 7 -6.49 22.81 -35.08
CA PRO A 7 -6.35 24.25 -35.33
C PRO A 7 -7.36 25.16 -34.60
N ASP A 8 -8.57 24.66 -34.36
CA ASP A 8 -9.69 25.39 -33.75
C ASP A 8 -10.00 24.97 -32.30
N LYS A 9 -9.23 24.05 -31.71
CA LYS A 9 -9.56 23.45 -30.41
C LYS A 9 -8.39 22.75 -29.75
N ARG A 10 -8.20 23.00 -28.45
CA ARG A 10 -7.38 22.17 -27.55
C ARG A 10 -8.26 21.47 -26.53
N THR A 11 -8.12 20.16 -26.37
CA THR A 11 -8.80 19.37 -25.32
C THR A 11 -7.81 18.96 -24.25
N PHE A 12 -8.16 19.20 -23.00
CA PHE A 12 -7.37 18.81 -21.84
C PHE A 12 -8.15 17.85 -20.96
N LEU A 13 -7.44 16.85 -20.43
CA LEU A 13 -7.92 16.00 -19.36
C LEU A 13 -7.56 16.63 -18.01
N PHE A 14 -8.57 16.82 -17.16
CA PHE A 14 -8.46 17.37 -15.81
C PHE A 14 -8.41 16.27 -14.75
N GLU A 15 -7.93 16.60 -13.55
CA GLU A 15 -7.78 15.65 -12.43
C GLU A 15 -9.08 14.97 -12.02
N ASP A 16 -10.23 15.63 -12.22
CA ASP A 16 -11.57 15.07 -12.00
C ASP A 16 -11.98 14.03 -13.06
N GLY A 17 -11.11 13.76 -14.05
CA GLY A 17 -11.36 12.86 -15.15
C GLY A 17 -12.18 13.46 -16.29
N ALA A 18 -12.57 14.73 -16.21
CA ALA A 18 -13.31 15.39 -17.27
C ALA A 18 -12.36 15.87 -18.37
N GLU A 19 -12.74 15.61 -19.63
CA GLU A 19 -12.15 16.29 -20.77
C GLU A 19 -12.86 17.64 -21.00
N ARG A 20 -12.10 18.72 -21.13
CA ARG A 20 -12.64 20.04 -21.47
C ARG A 20 -11.90 20.61 -22.67
N SER A 21 -12.65 21.15 -23.61
CA SER A 21 -12.13 21.74 -24.83
C SER A 21 -12.19 23.27 -24.78
N PHE A 22 -11.13 23.93 -25.23
CA PHE A 22 -11.00 25.38 -25.29
C PHE A 22 -10.71 25.84 -26.71
N ARG A 23 -11.46 26.86 -27.16
CA ARG A 23 -11.22 27.55 -28.43
C ARG A 23 -9.98 28.44 -28.36
N PRO A 24 -9.33 28.77 -29.49
CA PRO A 24 -8.16 29.64 -29.55
C PRO A 24 -8.28 30.95 -28.77
N ASP A 25 -9.47 31.57 -28.80
CA ASP A 25 -9.76 32.83 -28.09
C ASP A 25 -9.59 32.74 -26.57
N TYR A 26 -9.53 31.54 -25.99
CA TYR A 26 -9.33 31.34 -24.55
C TYR A 26 -7.91 30.92 -24.18
N TRP A 27 -7.04 30.60 -25.15
CA TRP A 27 -5.70 30.09 -24.84
C TRP A 27 -4.82 31.12 -24.13
N HIS A 28 -5.04 32.41 -24.38
CA HIS A 28 -4.34 33.50 -23.68
C HIS A 28 -4.66 33.59 -22.17
N LYS A 29 -5.71 32.89 -21.70
CA LYS A 29 -6.07 32.79 -20.27
C LYS A 29 -5.46 31.56 -19.59
N MET A 30 -4.70 30.76 -20.33
CA MET A 30 -4.09 29.54 -19.84
C MET A 30 -2.59 29.75 -19.68
N GLU A 31 -2.05 29.24 -18.59
CA GLU A 31 -0.61 29.21 -18.34
C GLU A 31 -0.12 27.76 -18.41
N ILE A 32 1.01 27.56 -19.09
CA ILE A 32 1.68 26.26 -19.10
C ILE A 32 2.58 26.22 -17.87
N ILE A 33 2.25 25.32 -16.96
CA ILE A 33 3.07 25.06 -15.78
C ILE A 33 3.92 23.84 -16.06
N GLU A 34 5.24 24.01 -16.03
CA GLU A 34 6.17 22.88 -16.01
C GLU A 34 6.12 22.23 -14.63
N VAL A 35 5.79 20.95 -14.59
CA VAL A 35 5.76 20.14 -13.37
C VAL A 35 6.86 19.07 -13.43
N PRO A 36 7.47 18.70 -12.29
CA PRO A 36 8.40 17.58 -12.24
C PRO A 36 7.81 16.30 -12.83
N GLY A 37 8.65 15.45 -13.45
CA GLY A 37 8.17 14.29 -14.21
C GLY A 37 7.32 13.29 -13.40
N ASN A 38 7.69 13.04 -12.14
CA ASN A 38 6.90 12.19 -11.23
C ASN A 38 5.53 12.80 -10.90
N GLU A 39 5.46 14.12 -10.75
CA GLU A 39 4.22 14.85 -10.51
C GLU A 39 3.32 14.84 -11.75
N ALA A 40 3.90 14.99 -12.95
CA ALA A 40 3.18 14.83 -14.21
C ALA A 40 2.54 13.43 -14.33
N VAL A 41 3.31 12.37 -14.03
CA VAL A 41 2.84 10.97 -14.02
C VAL A 41 1.73 10.76 -12.99
N ARG A 42 1.87 11.36 -11.79
CA ARG A 42 0.86 11.30 -10.74
C ARG A 42 -0.47 11.92 -11.20
N ILE A 43 -0.43 13.13 -11.75
CA ILE A 43 -1.59 13.87 -12.24
C ILE A 43 -2.27 13.12 -13.39
N ASP A 44 -1.50 12.62 -14.36
CA ASP A 44 -2.02 11.83 -15.49
C ASP A 44 -2.75 10.57 -15.01
N ARG A 45 -2.12 9.80 -14.10
CA ARG A 45 -2.71 8.58 -13.54
C ARG A 45 -4.01 8.87 -12.79
N LEU A 46 -4.02 9.92 -11.96
CA LEU A 46 -5.21 10.34 -11.21
C LEU A 46 -6.35 10.71 -12.15
N ALA A 47 -6.05 11.52 -13.17
CA ALA A 47 -7.04 11.98 -14.12
C ALA A 47 -7.64 10.82 -14.93
N ARG A 48 -6.80 9.92 -15.48
CA ARG A 48 -7.27 8.73 -16.22
C ARG A 48 -8.09 7.78 -15.37
N ARG A 49 -7.77 7.64 -14.08
CA ARG A 49 -8.55 6.83 -13.15
C ARG A 49 -9.96 7.39 -12.95
N ASN A 50 -10.07 8.72 -12.86
CA ASN A 50 -11.34 9.40 -12.63
C ASN A 50 -12.17 9.54 -13.93
N GLN A 51 -11.62 9.23 -15.10
CA GLN A 51 -12.36 9.23 -16.36
C GLN A 51 -13.52 8.23 -16.32
N ALA A 52 -14.72 8.71 -16.65
CA ALA A 52 -15.85 7.84 -16.90
C ALA A 52 -15.56 6.92 -18.11
N PRO A 53 -16.06 5.67 -18.12
CA PRO A 53 -15.96 4.82 -19.30
C PRO A 53 -16.57 5.51 -20.53
N PRO A 54 -15.98 5.37 -21.73
CA PRO A 54 -16.58 5.90 -22.94
C PRO A 54 -18.02 5.40 -23.13
N PRO A 55 -18.93 6.22 -23.69
CA PRO A 55 -20.27 5.75 -24.06
C PRO A 55 -20.16 4.54 -24.99
N GLY A 56 -20.77 3.41 -24.62
CA GLY A 56 -20.67 2.15 -25.38
C GLY A 56 -19.48 1.26 -25.01
N SER A 57 -18.64 1.65 -24.04
CA SER A 57 -17.63 0.75 -23.48
C SER A 57 -18.30 -0.40 -22.73
N THR A 58 -18.36 -1.57 -23.37
CA THR A 58 -18.68 -2.84 -22.71
C THR A 58 -17.47 -3.31 -21.91
N ARG A 59 -16.96 -2.50 -20.99
CA ARG A 59 -16.00 -2.97 -20.00
C ARG A 59 -16.77 -3.99 -19.18
N LYS A 60 -16.67 -5.28 -19.55
CA LYS A 60 -17.33 -6.39 -18.85
C LYS A 60 -17.08 -6.15 -17.38
N SER A 61 -18.12 -5.79 -16.63
CA SER A 61 -18.00 -5.63 -15.19
C SER A 61 -17.45 -6.95 -14.69
N LYS A 62 -16.20 -6.96 -14.22
CA LYS A 62 -15.68 -8.15 -13.55
C LYS A 62 -16.72 -8.46 -12.48
N ALA A 63 -17.17 -9.73 -12.44
CA ALA A 63 -18.16 -10.14 -11.45
C ALA A 63 -17.70 -9.62 -10.08
N PRO A 64 -18.60 -9.00 -9.29
CA PRO A 64 -18.23 -8.43 -8.02
C PRO A 64 -17.54 -9.52 -7.18
N PRO A 65 -16.47 -9.17 -6.45
CA PRO A 65 -15.72 -10.15 -5.70
C PRO A 65 -16.65 -10.84 -4.70
N LYS A 66 -16.68 -12.18 -4.71
CA LYS A 66 -17.56 -12.96 -3.86
C LYS A 66 -17.13 -12.82 -2.40
N LYS A 67 -18.07 -12.46 -1.52
CA LYS A 67 -17.87 -12.47 -0.07
C LYS A 67 -17.42 -13.88 0.36
N PRO A 68 -16.31 -14.00 1.11
CA PRO A 68 -15.88 -15.28 1.67
C PRO A 68 -16.99 -15.91 2.51
N ASP A 69 -17.05 -17.24 2.49
CA ASP A 69 -17.94 -18.02 3.34
C ASP A 69 -17.26 -18.19 4.71
N ILE A 70 -17.15 -17.11 5.47
CA ILE A 70 -16.65 -17.08 6.86
C ILE A 70 -17.09 -15.77 7.50
N THR A 71 -17.57 -15.82 8.75
CA THR A 71 -17.92 -14.62 9.52
C THR A 71 -16.70 -14.03 10.24
N PHE A 72 -16.84 -12.84 10.82
CA PHE A 72 -15.78 -12.27 11.64
C PHE A 72 -15.57 -13.11 12.93
N GLU A 73 -16.64 -13.59 13.55
CA GLU A 73 -16.60 -14.41 14.76
C GLU A 73 -15.89 -15.75 14.50
N GLN A 74 -16.15 -16.38 13.35
CA GLN A 74 -15.43 -17.59 12.93
C GLN A 74 -13.94 -17.33 12.73
N GLN A 75 -13.56 -16.15 12.19
CA GLN A 75 -12.14 -15.77 12.12
C GLN A 75 -11.50 -15.65 13.50
N VAL A 76 -12.18 -15.01 14.46
CA VAL A 76 -11.70 -14.89 15.84
C VAL A 76 -11.55 -16.27 16.48
N THR A 77 -12.57 -17.13 16.37
CA THR A 77 -12.53 -18.50 16.88
C THR A 77 -11.36 -19.29 16.29
N HIS A 78 -11.19 -19.24 14.97
CA HIS A 78 -10.08 -19.93 14.30
C HIS A 78 -8.71 -19.37 14.74
N PHE A 79 -8.58 -18.05 14.86
CA PHE A 79 -7.35 -17.44 15.35
C PHE A 79 -7.02 -17.89 16.78
N MET A 80 -8.02 -18.00 17.66
CA MET A 80 -7.86 -18.49 19.02
C MET A 80 -7.53 -19.99 19.10
N GLN A 81 -7.95 -20.80 18.12
CA GLN A 81 -7.52 -22.19 18.02
C GLN A 81 -6.03 -22.30 17.66
N LEU A 82 -5.52 -21.39 16.83
CA LEU A 82 -4.10 -21.31 16.49
C LEU A 82 -3.27 -20.76 17.66
N TYR A 83 -3.84 -19.80 18.38
CA TYR A 83 -3.18 -19.04 19.44
C TYR A 83 -4.16 -18.89 20.63
N PRO A 84 -4.18 -19.84 21.58
CA PRO A 84 -5.14 -19.86 22.68
C PRO A 84 -5.19 -18.61 23.56
N VAL A 85 -4.09 -17.84 23.64
CA VAL A 85 -4.03 -16.55 24.36
C VAL A 85 -4.06 -15.35 23.40
N GLY A 86 -4.48 -15.57 22.15
CA GLY A 86 -4.58 -14.53 21.13
C GLY A 86 -3.21 -13.93 20.78
N PHE A 87 -3.15 -12.60 20.72
CA PHE A 87 -1.92 -11.86 20.36
C PHE A 87 -0.83 -11.88 21.46
N GLU A 88 -1.19 -12.31 22.67
CA GLU A 88 -0.25 -12.47 23.79
C GLU A 88 0.32 -13.89 23.88
N ASP A 89 -0.14 -14.81 23.01
CA ASP A 89 0.32 -16.19 22.98
C ASP A 89 1.82 -16.28 22.65
N GLU A 90 2.58 -17.07 23.43
CA GLU A 90 4.02 -17.22 23.22
C GLU A 90 4.36 -17.75 21.82
N SER A 91 3.53 -18.64 21.28
CA SER A 91 3.75 -19.20 19.95
C SER A 91 3.47 -18.17 18.85
N TYR A 92 2.49 -17.27 19.07
CA TYR A 92 2.24 -16.13 18.19
C TYR A 92 3.44 -15.18 18.18
N ILE A 93 3.87 -14.76 19.38
CA ILE A 93 5.01 -13.85 19.56
C ILE A 93 6.23 -14.44 18.87
N LYS A 94 6.60 -15.69 19.17
CA LYS A 94 7.76 -16.35 18.57
C LYS A 94 7.68 -16.48 17.05
N ALA A 95 6.50 -16.78 16.51
CA ALA A 95 6.33 -17.03 15.07
C ALA A 95 6.27 -15.76 14.22
N GLU A 96 5.69 -14.69 14.78
CA GLU A 96 5.34 -13.50 14.03
C GLU A 96 6.12 -12.27 14.50
N ARG A 97 6.15 -11.97 15.81
CA ARG A 97 6.78 -10.76 16.38
C ARG A 97 8.29 -10.89 16.58
N GLY A 98 8.70 -11.96 17.24
CA GLY A 98 10.07 -12.31 17.55
C GLY A 98 10.47 -12.03 19.00
N GLU A 99 11.44 -12.80 19.48
CA GLU A 99 12.10 -12.59 20.76
C GLU A 99 13.60 -12.43 20.52
N ARG A 100 14.21 -11.43 21.19
CA ARG A 100 15.64 -11.11 21.06
C ARG A 100 16.50 -12.33 21.39
N GLY A 101 17.60 -12.49 20.66
CA GLY A 101 18.53 -13.61 20.85
C GLY A 101 18.14 -14.92 20.15
N THR A 102 16.98 -14.98 19.48
CA THR A 102 16.61 -16.14 18.65
C THR A 102 17.16 -16.02 17.23
N LYS A 103 17.57 -17.14 16.61
CA LYS A 103 18.12 -17.16 15.24
C LYS A 103 17.17 -16.59 14.18
N SER A 104 15.86 -16.59 14.43
CA SER A 104 14.85 -16.08 13.50
C SER A 104 14.46 -14.62 13.76
N PHE A 105 14.89 -14.01 14.87
CA PHE A 105 14.44 -12.69 15.33
C PHE A 105 14.61 -11.61 14.27
N GLU A 106 15.79 -11.53 13.64
CA GLU A 106 16.16 -10.46 12.70
C GLU A 106 15.19 -10.28 11.53
N LYS A 107 14.42 -11.34 11.21
CA LYS A 107 13.45 -11.33 10.11
C LYS A 107 12.01 -11.07 10.55
N LEU A 108 11.75 -11.02 11.85
CA LEU A 108 10.41 -10.86 12.41
C LEU A 108 10.08 -9.38 12.61
N LYS A 109 8.80 -9.09 12.95
CA LYS A 109 8.27 -7.73 12.85
C LYS A 109 8.95 -6.81 13.86
N ASP A 110 9.23 -7.27 15.08
CA ASP A 110 9.83 -6.40 16.10
C ASP A 110 11.25 -5.99 15.71
N ALA A 111 12.06 -6.90 15.17
CA ALA A 111 13.38 -6.56 14.63
C ALA A 111 13.31 -5.65 13.38
N ALA A 112 12.26 -5.78 12.56
CA ALA A 112 12.05 -4.90 11.42
C ALA A 112 11.62 -3.49 11.85
N LEU A 113 10.78 -3.38 12.88
CA LEU A 113 10.35 -2.13 13.50
C LEU A 113 11.54 -1.40 14.15
N GLU A 114 12.34 -2.13 14.95
CA GLU A 114 13.56 -1.57 15.56
C GLU A 114 14.53 -1.03 14.50
N ARG A 115 14.79 -1.78 13.42
CA ARG A 115 15.65 -1.31 12.32
C ARG A 115 15.05 -0.12 11.57
N ALA A 116 13.73 -0.09 11.41
CA ALA A 116 13.05 1.02 10.74
C ALA A 116 13.15 2.32 11.55
N GLU A 117 13.06 2.24 12.88
CA GLU A 117 13.22 3.41 13.76
C GLU A 117 14.58 4.09 13.55
N GLU A 118 15.65 3.32 13.35
CA GLU A 118 16.99 3.86 13.07
C GLU A 118 17.15 4.27 11.60
N LEU A 119 17.01 3.30 10.69
CA LEU A 119 17.40 3.44 9.29
C LEU A 119 16.39 4.24 8.45
N LEU A 120 15.11 4.22 8.82
CA LEU A 120 14.09 5.01 8.13
C LEU A 120 13.77 6.31 8.85
N SER A 121 14.50 6.66 9.93
CA SER A 121 14.31 7.94 10.63
C SER A 121 14.43 9.14 9.69
N GLN A 122 13.68 10.20 10.00
CA GLN A 122 13.75 11.45 9.22
C GLN A 122 15.17 11.97 9.08
N LYS A 123 15.95 11.90 10.17
CA LYS A 123 17.35 12.31 10.20
C LYS A 123 18.20 11.47 9.23
N ASN A 124 18.15 10.14 9.33
CA ASN A 124 18.98 9.27 8.50
C ASN A 124 18.62 9.41 7.01
N LEU A 125 17.32 9.48 6.68
CA LEU A 125 16.89 9.67 5.28
C LEU A 125 17.34 11.03 4.74
N GLN A 126 17.24 12.10 5.55
CA GLN A 126 17.70 13.43 5.15
C GLN A 126 19.22 13.44 4.89
N GLU A 127 20.01 12.83 5.79
CA GLU A 127 21.47 12.74 5.63
C GLU A 127 21.87 11.99 4.36
N LEU A 128 21.21 10.87 4.04
CA LEU A 128 21.44 10.13 2.80
C LEU A 128 21.08 10.95 1.55
N ILE A 129 19.96 11.68 1.59
CA ILE A 129 19.51 12.52 0.48
C ILE A 129 20.45 13.71 0.27
N ASP A 130 20.83 14.41 1.34
CA ASP A 130 21.71 15.59 1.27
C ASP A 130 23.12 15.22 0.78
N ALA A 131 23.59 14.01 1.12
CA ALA A 131 24.84 13.46 0.61
C ALA A 131 24.74 12.91 -0.83
N GLY A 132 23.54 12.79 -1.40
CA GLY A 132 23.30 12.16 -2.70
C GLY A 132 23.51 10.65 -2.70
N ASN A 133 23.49 10.00 -1.54
CA ASN A 133 23.70 8.56 -1.35
C ASN A 133 22.44 7.74 -1.69
N TYR A 134 21.91 7.95 -2.90
CA TYR A 134 20.68 7.31 -3.35
C TYR A 134 20.82 5.80 -3.54
N GLU A 135 22.04 5.31 -3.83
CA GLU A 135 22.29 3.87 -3.95
C GLU A 135 22.21 3.16 -2.60
N ASP A 136 22.77 3.76 -1.55
CA ASP A 136 22.72 3.20 -0.21
C ASP A 136 21.26 3.18 0.30
N LEU A 137 20.49 4.25 0.05
CA LEU A 137 19.07 4.29 0.36
C LEU A 137 18.29 3.22 -0.41
N HIS A 138 18.57 3.05 -1.70
CA HIS A 138 17.95 2.02 -2.55
C HIS A 138 18.23 0.61 -2.02
N GLN A 139 19.49 0.33 -1.69
CA GLN A 139 19.92 -0.96 -1.14
C GLN A 139 19.30 -1.22 0.23
N MET A 140 19.23 -0.21 1.10
CA MET A 140 18.55 -0.29 2.40
C MET A 140 17.06 -0.65 2.25
N VAL A 141 16.33 -0.01 1.32
CA VAL A 141 14.94 -0.37 1.04
C VAL A 141 14.82 -1.81 0.55
N TYR A 142 15.70 -2.23 -0.37
CA TYR A 142 15.74 -3.61 -0.84
C TYR A 142 15.99 -4.63 0.30
N GLU A 143 16.79 -4.27 1.29
CA GLU A 143 17.01 -5.08 2.48
C GLU A 143 15.76 -5.19 3.35
N PHE A 144 14.99 -4.12 3.56
CA PHE A 144 13.68 -4.23 4.23
C PHE A 144 12.73 -5.19 3.51
N LEU A 145 12.70 -5.14 2.17
CA LEU A 145 11.85 -6.01 1.35
C LEU A 145 12.21 -7.49 1.45
N THR A 146 13.50 -7.81 1.64
CA THR A 146 14.00 -9.20 1.63
C THR A 146 14.24 -9.78 3.01
N SER A 147 14.49 -8.94 4.01
CA SER A 147 14.73 -9.35 5.39
C SER A 147 13.48 -9.41 6.25
N THR A 148 12.36 -8.77 5.84
CA THR A 148 11.11 -8.83 6.62
C THR A 148 10.28 -10.06 6.22
N LYS A 149 10.02 -10.95 7.17
CA LYS A 149 9.32 -12.22 6.93
C LYS A 149 7.88 -11.97 6.47
N SER A 150 7.47 -12.72 5.44
CA SER A 150 6.10 -12.75 4.94
C SER A 150 5.58 -11.41 4.40
N THR A 151 6.44 -10.52 3.91
CA THR A 151 6.01 -9.25 3.30
C THR A 151 6.02 -9.32 1.78
N THR A 152 7.19 -9.19 1.17
CA THR A 152 7.37 -9.00 -0.26
C THR A 152 7.81 -10.29 -0.95
N GLN A 153 7.30 -10.55 -2.15
CA GLN A 153 7.74 -11.71 -2.94
C GLN A 153 9.14 -11.49 -3.50
N LYS A 154 9.94 -12.55 -3.63
CA LYS A 154 11.31 -12.46 -4.16
C LYS A 154 11.36 -11.78 -5.54
N ALA A 155 10.47 -12.14 -6.45
CA ALA A 155 10.42 -11.55 -7.79
C ALA A 155 10.13 -10.04 -7.76
N GLU A 156 9.28 -9.59 -6.84
CA GLU A 156 8.94 -8.18 -6.65
C GLU A 156 10.11 -7.40 -6.06
N ALA A 157 10.77 -7.94 -5.03
CA ALA A 157 11.99 -7.35 -4.48
C ALA A 157 13.13 -7.30 -5.53
N THR A 158 13.24 -8.29 -6.41
CA THR A 158 14.20 -8.28 -7.53
C THR A 158 13.90 -7.18 -8.54
N ARG A 159 12.63 -6.98 -8.92
CA ARG A 159 12.26 -5.87 -9.82
C ARG A 159 12.55 -4.51 -9.18
N PHE A 160 12.30 -4.37 -7.88
CA PHE A 160 12.71 -3.18 -7.14
C PHE A 160 14.24 -3.01 -7.18
N LYS A 161 15.02 -4.03 -6.85
CA LYS A 161 16.50 -3.99 -6.89
C LYS A 161 17.02 -3.50 -8.24
N ASN A 162 16.40 -3.95 -9.33
CA ASN A 162 16.79 -3.63 -10.70
C ASN A 162 16.27 -2.26 -11.19
N MET A 163 15.70 -1.42 -10.32
CA MET A 163 15.35 -0.04 -10.66
C MET A 163 16.57 0.67 -11.25
N ALA A 164 16.34 1.39 -12.36
CA ALA A 164 17.37 2.14 -13.05
C ALA A 164 17.97 3.22 -12.13
N GLU A 165 19.29 3.40 -12.19
CA GLU A 165 20.04 4.30 -11.30
C GLU A 165 19.52 5.73 -11.33
N ASN A 166 19.19 6.24 -12.53
CA ASN A 166 18.63 7.58 -12.72
C ASN A 166 17.24 7.77 -12.08
N MET A 167 16.55 6.69 -11.67
CA MET A 167 15.26 6.75 -10.99
C MET A 167 15.38 6.69 -9.47
N ARG A 168 16.53 6.27 -8.92
CA ARG A 168 16.73 6.08 -7.47
C ARG A 168 16.61 7.38 -6.69
N GLN A 169 17.10 8.49 -7.24
CA GLN A 169 16.92 9.81 -6.64
C GLN A 169 15.43 10.18 -6.51
N THR A 170 14.67 10.04 -7.59
CA THR A 170 13.23 10.34 -7.60
C THR A 170 12.48 9.47 -6.59
N HIS A 171 12.82 8.18 -6.50
CA HIS A 171 12.25 7.28 -5.51
C HIS A 171 12.63 7.67 -4.07
N ALA A 172 13.90 8.04 -3.82
CA ALA A 172 14.38 8.46 -2.50
C ALA A 172 13.60 9.67 -1.96
N HIS A 173 13.45 10.72 -2.78
CA HIS A 173 12.68 11.90 -2.39
C HIS A 173 11.19 11.58 -2.19
N ALA A 174 10.60 10.74 -3.05
CA ALA A 174 9.19 10.37 -2.89
C ALA A 174 8.95 9.50 -1.64
N LEU A 175 9.91 8.66 -1.25
CA LEU A 175 9.87 7.91 -0.01
C LEU A 175 9.99 8.82 1.22
N TYR A 176 10.95 9.75 1.20
CA TYR A 176 11.08 10.75 2.26
C TYR A 176 9.77 11.54 2.42
N ASP A 177 9.22 12.04 1.31
CA ASP A 177 7.94 12.72 1.30
C ASP A 177 6.84 11.84 1.91
N LEU A 178 6.71 10.58 1.49
CA LEU A 178 5.69 9.67 2.04
C LEU A 178 5.76 9.53 3.57
N LEU A 179 6.98 9.52 4.13
CA LEU A 179 7.16 9.31 5.56
C LEU A 179 7.11 10.62 6.37
N TYR A 180 7.64 11.72 5.82
CA TYR A 180 7.93 12.95 6.59
C TYR A 180 7.50 14.25 5.90
N GLY A 181 7.04 14.20 4.65
CA GLY A 181 6.59 15.36 3.90
C GLY A 181 5.30 15.99 4.44
N GLU A 182 5.12 17.28 4.14
CA GLU A 182 4.03 18.10 4.69
C GLU A 182 2.71 18.03 3.90
N ARG A 183 2.75 17.52 2.65
CA ARG A 183 1.55 17.34 1.83
C ARG A 183 0.59 16.33 2.46
N THR A 184 -0.67 16.34 2.05
CA THR A 184 -1.63 15.33 2.51
C THR A 184 -1.14 13.92 2.16
N TYR A 185 -1.35 12.94 3.05
CA TYR A 185 -0.88 11.57 2.84
C TYR A 185 -1.29 11.00 1.47
N PRO A 186 -2.52 11.23 0.94
CA PRO A 186 -2.89 10.77 -0.39
C PRO A 186 -1.97 11.24 -1.51
N ILE A 187 -1.58 12.52 -1.48
CA ILE A 187 -0.68 13.09 -2.48
C ILE A 187 0.70 12.43 -2.37
N ARG A 188 1.22 12.30 -1.15
CA ARG A 188 2.55 11.71 -0.89
C ARG A 188 2.59 10.23 -1.30
N PHE A 189 1.52 9.48 -1.01
CA PHE A 189 1.37 8.08 -1.43
C PHE A 189 1.36 7.96 -2.95
N ASP A 190 0.49 8.70 -3.65
CA ASP A 190 0.41 8.63 -5.11
C ASP A 190 1.71 9.11 -5.79
N SER A 191 2.44 10.07 -5.19
CA SER A 191 3.79 10.46 -5.63
C SER A 191 4.79 9.30 -5.51
N LEU A 192 4.78 8.51 -4.42
CA LEU A 192 5.61 7.31 -4.32
C LEU A 192 5.24 6.28 -5.39
N VAL A 193 3.95 6.00 -5.59
CA VAL A 193 3.51 5.05 -6.63
C VAL A 193 3.94 5.53 -8.02
N ALA A 194 3.99 6.84 -8.28
CA ALA A 194 4.49 7.39 -9.53
C ALA A 194 6.02 7.26 -9.66
N ALA A 195 6.76 7.36 -8.56
CA ALA A 195 8.22 7.24 -8.53
C ALA A 195 8.73 5.79 -8.61
N LEU A 196 7.89 4.80 -8.32
CA LEU A 196 8.17 3.37 -8.49
C LEU A 196 8.09 2.94 -9.97
N ASP A 197 9.00 3.47 -10.78
CA ASP A 197 9.16 3.10 -12.20
C ASP A 197 10.06 1.86 -12.32
N ILE A 198 9.44 0.70 -12.10
CA ILE A 198 10.08 -0.60 -12.16
C ILE A 198 9.32 -1.52 -13.12
N GLU A 199 9.97 -2.60 -13.56
CA GLU A 199 9.31 -3.62 -14.36
C GLU A 199 8.05 -4.14 -13.64
N GLY A 200 6.92 -4.21 -14.37
CA GLY A 200 5.63 -4.63 -13.83
C GLY A 200 4.93 -3.59 -12.94
N GLY A 201 5.55 -2.42 -12.72
CA GLY A 201 5.00 -1.29 -11.99
C GLY A 201 4.98 -1.46 -10.46
N ALA A 202 4.51 -0.40 -9.80
CA ALA A 202 4.32 -0.36 -8.36
C ALA A 202 3.32 -1.41 -7.88
N THR A 203 3.58 -1.94 -6.69
CA THR A 203 2.76 -2.98 -6.06
C THR A 203 2.39 -2.60 -4.63
N TRP A 204 1.32 -3.18 -4.12
CA TRP A 204 0.82 -2.90 -2.78
C TRP A 204 1.85 -3.17 -1.67
N PRO A 205 2.59 -4.30 -1.67
CA PRO A 205 3.63 -4.52 -0.68
C PRO A 205 4.76 -3.49 -0.73
N LEU A 206 5.23 -3.10 -1.93
CA LEU A 206 6.27 -2.06 -2.08
C LEU A 206 5.82 -0.71 -1.52
N CYS A 207 4.57 -0.31 -1.76
CA CYS A 207 4.07 1.01 -1.36
C CYS A 207 3.67 1.08 0.13
N THR A 208 3.46 -0.06 0.79
CA THR A 208 2.86 -0.09 2.14
C THR A 208 3.75 -0.70 3.22
N LEU A 209 4.88 -1.34 2.86
CA LEU A 209 5.79 -1.91 3.85
C LEU A 209 6.42 -0.84 4.75
N LEU A 210 7.07 0.16 4.14
CA LEU A 210 7.84 1.13 4.91
C LEU A 210 6.95 2.03 5.79
N PRO A 211 5.81 2.57 5.30
CA PRO A 211 4.89 3.30 6.19
C PRO A 211 4.39 2.45 7.36
N ALA A 212 4.09 1.16 7.15
CA ALA A 212 3.67 0.25 8.21
C ALA A 212 4.79 -0.08 9.21
N LEU A 213 6.06 0.03 8.82
CA LEU A 213 7.19 -0.12 9.74
C LEU A 213 7.46 1.16 10.54
N VAL A 214 7.35 2.33 9.91
CA VAL A 214 7.65 3.61 10.56
C VAL A 214 6.50 4.09 11.45
N TYR A 215 5.25 3.88 11.03
CA TYR A 215 4.06 4.27 11.78
C TYR A 215 3.09 3.07 11.93
N PRO A 216 3.47 2.03 12.70
CA PRO A 216 2.70 0.79 12.81
C PRO A 216 1.32 0.98 13.46
N ALA A 217 1.10 2.07 14.21
CA ALA A 217 -0.21 2.42 14.76
C ALA A 217 -1.19 2.92 13.69
N ASP A 218 -0.69 3.53 12.61
CA ASP A 218 -1.50 4.28 11.64
C ASP A 218 -1.61 3.59 10.28
N HIS A 219 -0.58 2.83 9.90
CA HIS A 219 -0.43 2.30 8.55
C HIS A 219 -0.44 0.78 8.50
N ILE A 220 -1.32 0.25 7.65
CA ILE A 220 -1.38 -1.18 7.37
C ILE A 220 -0.45 -1.59 6.24
N PHE A 221 0.19 -2.75 6.39
CA PHE A 221 0.85 -3.45 5.30
C PHE A 221 -0.17 -4.27 4.50
N VAL A 222 -0.30 -4.02 3.20
CA VAL A 222 -1.40 -4.55 2.39
C VAL A 222 -0.98 -5.77 1.57
N LYS A 223 -1.70 -6.88 1.77
CA LYS A 223 -1.77 -7.99 0.81
C LYS A 223 -3.18 -8.03 0.20
N PRO A 224 -3.37 -7.51 -1.03
CA PRO A 224 -4.71 -7.24 -1.57
C PRO A 224 -5.65 -8.44 -1.56
N THR A 225 -5.12 -9.64 -1.79
CA THR A 225 -5.92 -10.88 -1.80
C THR A 225 -6.68 -11.11 -0.49
N PHE A 226 -6.10 -10.76 0.66
CA PHE A 226 -6.74 -10.94 1.96
C PHE A 226 -7.56 -9.71 2.37
N PHE A 227 -7.06 -8.50 2.10
CA PHE A 227 -7.75 -7.26 2.46
C PHE A 227 -9.07 -7.05 1.72
N LYS A 228 -9.15 -7.47 0.45
CA LYS A 228 -10.43 -7.50 -0.28
C LYS A 228 -11.46 -8.41 0.39
N LYS A 229 -11.01 -9.58 0.87
CA LYS A 229 -11.88 -10.52 1.57
C LYS A 229 -12.36 -9.93 2.90
N GLN A 230 -11.45 -9.35 3.67
CA GLN A 230 -11.80 -8.72 4.95
C GLN A 230 -12.77 -7.55 4.77
N ALA A 231 -12.56 -6.69 3.76
CA ALA A 231 -13.48 -5.60 3.44
C ALA A 231 -14.89 -6.12 3.20
N LEU A 232 -15.04 -7.17 2.38
CA LEU A 232 -16.34 -7.80 2.11
C LEU A 232 -16.98 -8.44 3.35
N ILE A 233 -16.18 -9.03 4.24
CA ILE A 233 -16.67 -9.57 5.53
C ILE A 233 -17.31 -8.46 6.36
N LEU A 234 -16.70 -7.27 6.35
CA LEU A 234 -17.14 -6.09 7.08
C LEU A 234 -18.17 -5.22 6.32
N ASP A 235 -18.71 -5.74 5.21
CA ASP A 235 -19.66 -5.07 4.31
C ASP A 235 -19.16 -3.73 3.75
N ILE A 236 -17.84 -3.63 3.56
CA ILE A 236 -17.17 -2.54 2.85
C ILE A 236 -16.94 -3.02 1.42
N ASP A 237 -17.54 -2.35 0.43
CA ASP A 237 -17.30 -2.64 -0.98
C ASP A 237 -15.92 -2.13 -1.41
N PRO A 238 -14.94 -3.03 -1.69
CA PRO A 238 -13.60 -2.59 -2.02
C PRO A 238 -13.59 -2.04 -3.45
N LYS A 239 -13.35 -0.74 -3.60
CA LYS A 239 -13.07 -0.09 -4.89
C LYS A 239 -11.62 -0.38 -5.28
N TYR A 240 -11.32 -1.66 -5.44
CA TYR A 240 -9.97 -2.16 -5.62
C TYR A 240 -9.43 -1.82 -7.00
N ASP A 241 -8.30 -1.12 -7.01
CA ASP A 241 -7.42 -1.02 -8.17
C ASP A 241 -6.23 -1.97 -8.01
N THR A 242 -5.86 -2.64 -9.11
CA THR A 242 -4.64 -3.44 -9.16
C THR A 242 -3.38 -2.62 -8.99
N THR A 243 -3.39 -1.39 -9.50
CA THR A 243 -2.32 -0.41 -9.30
C THR A 243 -2.53 0.28 -7.96
N PRO A 244 -1.52 0.34 -7.07
CA PRO A 244 -1.65 1.04 -5.80
C PRO A 244 -2.05 2.50 -6.02
N ASN A 245 -2.90 3.01 -5.13
CA ASN A 245 -3.29 4.41 -5.09
C ASN A 245 -3.84 4.76 -3.70
N ALA A 246 -3.81 6.04 -3.37
CA ALA A 246 -4.23 6.53 -2.07
C ALA A 246 -5.68 6.17 -1.72
N THR A 247 -6.60 6.31 -2.68
CA THR A 247 -8.03 6.07 -2.46
C THR A 247 -8.30 4.62 -2.07
N THR A 248 -7.74 3.65 -2.79
CA THR A 248 -7.87 2.23 -2.40
C THR A 248 -7.11 1.94 -1.09
N TYR A 249 -5.99 2.62 -0.83
CA TYR A 249 -5.23 2.44 0.41
C TYR A 249 -6.00 2.90 1.65
N GLU A 250 -6.68 4.05 1.58
CA GLU A 250 -7.53 4.57 2.64
C GLU A 250 -8.63 3.57 3.00
N GLN A 251 -9.30 2.98 2.00
CA GLN A 251 -10.30 1.94 2.25
C GLN A 251 -9.71 0.70 2.96
N PHE A 252 -8.49 0.30 2.62
CA PHE A 252 -7.81 -0.80 3.31
C PHE A 252 -7.40 -0.42 4.74
N ASN A 253 -6.96 0.81 4.99
CA ASN A 253 -6.72 1.32 6.34
C ASN A 253 -8.01 1.38 7.16
N GLU A 254 -9.11 1.85 6.60
CA GLU A 254 -10.42 1.85 7.25
C GLU A 254 -10.88 0.42 7.60
N THR A 255 -10.72 -0.50 6.65
CA THR A 255 -10.99 -1.93 6.87
C THR A 255 -10.14 -2.49 8.01
N ALA A 256 -8.85 -2.14 8.06
CA ALA A 256 -7.94 -2.56 9.13
C ALA A 256 -8.32 -1.97 10.50
N LYS A 257 -8.63 -0.67 10.56
CA LYS A 257 -9.08 0.01 11.78
C LYS A 257 -10.39 -0.57 12.31
N LYS A 258 -11.36 -0.83 11.45
CA LYS A 258 -12.61 -1.51 11.81
C LYS A 258 -12.35 -2.95 12.30
N THR A 259 -11.43 -3.67 11.66
CA THR A 259 -11.01 -5.00 12.11
C THR A 259 -10.37 -4.94 13.50
N MET A 260 -9.50 -3.96 13.76
CA MET A 260 -8.89 -3.75 15.08
C MET A 260 -9.93 -3.49 16.17
N ALA A 261 -10.91 -2.62 15.89
CA ALA A 261 -11.99 -2.32 16.83
C ALA A 261 -12.81 -3.56 17.16
N LEU A 262 -13.21 -4.35 16.15
CA LEU A 262 -13.96 -5.59 16.37
C LEU A 262 -13.15 -6.66 17.13
N LEU A 263 -11.83 -6.72 16.90
CA LEU A 263 -10.95 -7.58 17.69
C LEU A 263 -10.94 -7.16 19.16
N GLN A 264 -10.85 -5.87 19.43
CA GLN A 264 -10.88 -5.32 20.80
C GLN A 264 -12.23 -5.56 21.48
N GLU A 265 -13.34 -5.40 20.76
CA GLU A 265 -14.69 -5.72 21.24
C GLU A 265 -14.82 -7.22 21.56
N ALA A 266 -14.17 -8.08 20.79
CA ALA A 266 -14.07 -9.53 21.04
C ALA A 266 -13.05 -9.89 22.15
N GLY A 267 -12.54 -8.90 22.90
CA GLY A 267 -11.61 -9.10 24.02
C GLY A 267 -10.16 -9.37 23.62
N GLN A 268 -9.82 -9.28 22.33
CA GLN A 268 -8.46 -9.44 21.83
C GLN A 268 -7.66 -8.14 21.94
N ARG A 269 -6.33 -8.26 22.01
CA ARG A 269 -5.43 -7.11 22.23
C ARG A 269 -4.32 -7.02 21.17
N PRO A 270 -4.66 -6.72 19.90
CA PRO A 270 -3.63 -6.44 18.89
C PRO A 270 -2.84 -5.19 19.30
N ARG A 271 -1.51 -5.26 19.18
CA ARG A 271 -0.58 -4.18 19.55
C ARG A 271 -0.61 -3.02 18.57
N ASP A 272 -0.75 -3.33 17.28
CA ASP A 272 -0.64 -2.39 16.17
C ASP A 272 -1.29 -2.96 14.88
N MET A 273 -1.12 -2.27 13.74
CA MET A 273 -1.63 -2.72 12.45
C MET A 273 -0.92 -3.97 11.90
N TRP A 274 0.28 -4.32 12.36
CA TRP A 274 0.92 -5.60 12.01
C TRP A 274 0.17 -6.78 12.60
N ASP A 275 -0.34 -6.70 13.83
CA ASP A 275 -1.17 -7.76 14.39
C ASP A 275 -2.46 -7.93 13.59
N VAL A 276 -3.08 -6.82 13.20
CA VAL A 276 -4.27 -6.82 12.33
C VAL A 276 -3.95 -7.45 10.97
N HIS A 277 -2.82 -7.11 10.35
CA HIS A 277 -2.36 -7.73 9.11
C HIS A 277 -2.21 -9.24 9.26
N VAL A 278 -1.56 -9.68 10.34
CA VAL A 278 -1.30 -11.10 10.59
C VAL A 278 -2.61 -11.85 10.81
N PHE A 279 -3.52 -11.32 11.63
CA PHE A 279 -4.86 -11.88 11.84
C PHE A 279 -5.56 -12.12 10.51
N ILE A 280 -5.75 -11.06 9.72
CA ILE A 280 -6.39 -11.12 8.39
C ILE A 280 -5.74 -12.18 7.49
N CYS A 281 -4.41 -12.23 7.45
CA CYS A 281 -3.69 -13.16 6.58
C CYS A 281 -3.78 -14.61 7.06
N LYS A 282 -3.81 -14.86 8.38
CA LYS A 282 -3.90 -16.19 8.97
C LYS A 282 -5.30 -16.78 8.81
N THR A 283 -6.34 -15.98 9.01
CA THR A 283 -7.74 -16.42 9.02
C THR A 283 -8.37 -16.49 7.62
N LEU A 284 -7.85 -15.74 6.63
CA LEU A 284 -8.46 -15.66 5.29
C LEU A 284 -7.69 -16.38 4.18
N SER A 285 -6.74 -17.25 4.55
CA SER A 285 -6.16 -18.21 3.62
C SER A 285 -7.23 -19.23 3.17
N PRO A 286 -7.16 -19.79 1.95
CA PRO A 286 -8.14 -20.80 1.52
C PRO A 286 -8.24 -21.99 2.47
N LYS A 287 -7.12 -22.38 3.08
CA LYS A 287 -7.05 -23.43 4.09
C LYS A 287 -7.77 -23.03 5.37
N ALA A 288 -7.47 -21.84 5.90
CA ALA A 288 -8.07 -21.35 7.14
C ALA A 288 -9.59 -21.16 7.02
N ILE A 289 -10.07 -20.64 5.89
CA ILE A 289 -11.52 -20.53 5.63
C ILE A 289 -12.17 -21.90 5.74
N LYS A 290 -11.61 -22.91 5.06
CA LYS A 290 -12.13 -24.27 5.11
C LYS A 290 -12.10 -24.85 6.53
N GLU A 291 -11.00 -24.69 7.25
CA GLU A 291 -10.86 -25.20 8.62
C GLU A 291 -11.81 -24.51 9.60
N ALA A 292 -12.12 -23.22 9.39
CA ALA A 292 -13.05 -22.47 10.22
C ALA A 292 -14.52 -22.81 9.96
N THR A 293 -14.88 -23.20 8.72
CA THR A 293 -16.26 -23.55 8.36
C THR A 293 -16.60 -25.02 8.49
N ASP A 294 -15.64 -25.92 8.30
CA ASP A 294 -15.87 -27.37 8.40
C ASP A 294 -15.92 -27.86 9.87
N GLY A 295 -15.72 -26.95 10.84
CA GLY A 295 -15.76 -27.22 12.28
C GLY A 295 -17.11 -26.98 12.96
N GLU A 296 -18.14 -26.57 12.20
CA GLU A 296 -19.56 -26.56 12.61
C GLU A 296 -20.29 -27.81 12.10
#